data_AF-A0A350CLM5-F1
#
_entry.id   AF-A0A350CLM5-F1
#
_cell.length_a   1.000
_cell.length_b   1.000
_cell.length_c   1.000
_cell.angle_alpha   90.00
_cell.angle_beta   90.00
_cell.angle_gamma   90.00
#
_symmetry.space_group_name_H-M   'P 1'
#
loop_
_entity.id
_entity.type
_entity.pdbx_description
1 polymer ?
#
loop_
_entity_poly.entity_id
_entity_poly.type
_entity_poly.pdbx_seq_one_letter_code
_entity_poly.pdbx_strand_id
1 'polypeptide(L)'
;MDLTVNNSTNPDVRVTLFAELQDGSFKAKVMTETDVPYAPYWDNEVEQLVVYIAPNEEQLDAILAALNERRLPFKRLQDYGSAAGGTSTIPV
;
A
#
# COMPACT_ATOMS: atom_id res chain seq x y z
N MET A 1 -2.20 -16.00 -5.87
CA MET A 1 -0.74 -16.05 -6.05
C MET A 1 -0.19 -15.27 -4.87
N ASP A 2 0.89 -15.70 -4.23
CA ASP A 2 1.35 -15.05 -2.99
C ASP A 2 2.57 -14.18 -3.31
N LEU A 3 2.50 -12.90 -2.92
CA LEU A 3 3.55 -11.92 -3.16
C LEU A 3 4.27 -11.59 -1.85
N THR A 4 5.57 -11.85 -1.79
CA THR A 4 6.40 -11.48 -0.64
C THR A 4 6.93 -10.06 -0.82
N VAL A 5 6.57 -9.17 0.10
CA VAL A 5 6.95 -7.75 0.09
C VAL A 5 7.79 -7.43 1.33
N ASN A 6 8.78 -6.56 1.16
CA ASN A 6 9.58 -6.08 2.30
C ASN A 6 8.75 -5.11 3.16
N ASN A 7 8.80 -5.31 4.46
CA ASN A 7 8.25 -4.37 5.42
C ASN A 7 9.18 -3.16 5.59
N SER A 8 8.63 -2.09 6.14
CA SER A 8 9.39 -0.88 6.41
C SER A 8 10.54 -1.15 7.39
N THR A 9 11.73 -0.57 7.15
CA THR A 9 12.92 -0.75 8.00
C THR A 9 13.56 0.59 8.34
N ASN A 10 14.09 0.72 9.56
CA ASN A 10 14.85 1.89 10.00
C ASN A 10 16.24 1.90 9.32
N PRO A 11 16.85 3.06 8.96
CA PRO A 11 16.49 4.43 9.33
C PRO A 11 15.48 5.14 8.41
N ASP A 12 15.17 4.58 7.23
CA ASP A 12 14.27 5.20 6.24
C ASP A 12 12.92 4.47 6.21
N VAL A 13 12.07 4.76 7.20
CA VAL A 13 10.72 4.19 7.29
C VAL A 13 9.91 4.59 6.06
N ARG A 14 9.83 3.67 5.10
CA ARG A 14 8.99 3.78 3.90
C ARG A 14 7.63 3.19 4.15
N VAL A 15 6.61 3.89 3.69
CA VAL A 15 5.23 3.44 3.71
C VAL A 15 4.67 3.46 2.31
N THR A 16 3.72 2.58 2.04
CA THR A 16 2.91 2.63 0.84
C THR A 16 1.56 3.21 1.21
N LEU A 17 1.27 4.38 0.65
CA LEU A 17 -0.04 4.98 0.73
C LEU A 17 -0.90 4.37 -0.37
N PHE A 18 -2.03 3.78 0.00
CA PHE A 18 -3.05 3.29 -0.91
C PHE A 18 -4.28 4.18 -0.83
N ALA A 19 -4.94 4.42 -1.95
CA ALA A 19 -6.20 5.15 -2.00
C ALA A 19 -7.21 4.47 -2.92
N GLU A 20 -8.46 4.49 -2.50
CA GLU A 20 -9.63 4.20 -3.32
C GLU A 20 -10.18 5.52 -3.87
N LEU A 21 -10.37 5.61 -5.19
CA LEU A 21 -10.92 6.78 -5.85
C LEU A 21 -12.44 6.65 -6.03
N GLN A 22 -13.13 7.78 -6.23
CA GLN A 22 -14.59 7.81 -6.42
C GLN A 22 -15.09 6.98 -7.62
N ASP A 23 -14.24 6.73 -8.61
CA ASP A 23 -14.55 5.87 -9.76
C ASP A 23 -14.39 4.37 -9.46
N GLY A 24 -13.98 4.01 -8.24
CA GLY A 24 -13.74 2.65 -7.79
C GLY A 24 -12.37 2.09 -8.20
N SER A 25 -11.49 2.91 -8.78
CA SER A 25 -10.10 2.53 -9.05
C SER A 25 -9.22 2.74 -7.83
N PHE A 26 -8.10 2.02 -7.79
CA PHE A 26 -7.12 2.13 -6.71
C PHE A 26 -5.83 2.77 -7.21
N LYS A 27 -5.26 3.66 -6.40
CA LYS A 27 -3.92 4.21 -6.59
C LYS A 27 -3.05 3.92 -5.39
N ALA A 28 -1.75 3.85 -5.61
CA ALA A 28 -0.80 3.69 -4.52
C ALA A 28 0.50 4.44 -4.81
N LYS A 29 1.21 4.81 -3.75
CA LYS A 29 2.53 5.41 -3.84
C LYS A 29 3.38 5.06 -2.63
N VAL A 30 4.60 4.65 -2.89
CA VAL A 30 5.64 4.46 -1.86
C VAL A 30 6.27 5.82 -1.57
N MET A 31 6.32 6.19 -0.29
CA MET A 31 6.93 7.43 0.18
C MET A 31 7.52 7.24 1.58
N THR A 32 8.23 8.24 2.09
CA THR A 32 8.65 8.21 3.50
C THR A 32 7.46 8.49 4.41
N GLU A 33 7.47 7.96 5.63
CA GLU A 33 6.41 8.24 6.61
C GLU A 33 6.25 9.74 6.88
N THR A 34 7.35 10.50 6.84
CA THR A 34 7.34 11.96 7.04
C THR A 34 6.74 12.74 5.88
N ASP A 35 6.69 12.15 4.68
CA ASP A 35 6.11 12.78 3.48
C ASP A 35 4.60 12.49 3.32
N VAL A 36 4.02 11.66 4.21
CA VAL A 36 2.59 11.35 4.16
C VAL A 36 1.79 12.61 4.48
N PRO A 37 0.92 13.07 3.57
CA PRO A 37 0.14 14.28 3.81
C PRO A 37 -0.95 14.05 4.86
N TYR A 38 -1.27 15.10 5.62
CA TYR A 38 -2.44 15.13 6.50
C TYR A 38 -3.77 15.36 5.75
N ALA A 39 -3.68 15.70 4.46
CA ALA A 39 -4.80 15.90 3.56
C ALA A 39 -4.80 14.79 2.50
N PRO A 40 -5.90 14.61 1.75
CA PRO A 40 -5.93 13.74 0.59
C PRO A 40 -4.73 13.88 -0.33
N TYR A 41 -4.11 12.75 -0.70
CA TYR A 41 -2.95 12.75 -1.61
C TYR A 41 -3.41 12.82 -3.07
N TRP A 42 -4.56 12.21 -3.40
CA TRP A 42 -5.13 12.24 -4.74
C TRP A 42 -6.46 13.00 -4.78
N ASP A 43 -6.69 13.71 -5.88
CA ASP A 43 -8.00 14.29 -6.16
C ASP A 43 -9.06 13.19 -6.29
N ASN A 44 -10.23 13.42 -5.66
CA ASN A 44 -11.35 12.48 -5.61
C ASN A 44 -11.04 11.14 -4.92
N GLU A 45 -10.08 11.10 -3.99
CA GLU A 45 -9.97 9.95 -3.10
C GLU A 45 -11.19 9.87 -2.17
N VAL A 46 -11.65 8.65 -1.93
CA VAL A 46 -12.74 8.33 -1.00
C VAL A 46 -12.18 7.88 0.33
N GLU A 47 -11.19 6.98 0.28
CA GLU A 47 -10.55 6.41 1.45
C GLU A 47 -9.05 6.23 1.16
N GLN A 48 -8.22 6.52 2.17
CA GLN A 48 -6.78 6.35 2.11
C GLN A 48 -6.30 5.45 3.25
N LEU A 49 -5.28 4.63 2.98
CA LEU A 49 -4.67 3.72 3.92
C LEU A 49 -3.14 3.81 3.82
N VAL A 50 -2.50 4.03 4.96
CA VAL A 50 -1.04 3.98 5.09
C VAL A 50 -0.65 2.57 5.53
N VAL A 51 0.26 1.93 4.80
CA VAL A 51 0.72 0.57 5.09
C VAL A 51 2.24 0.54 5.14
N TYR A 52 2.80 -0.05 6.19
CA TYR A 52 4.25 -0.15 6.42
C TYR A 52 4.89 -1.27 5.58
N ILE A 53 4.77 -1.15 4.26
CA ILE A 53 5.45 -1.99 3.26
C ILE A 53 6.21 -1.12 2.27
N ALA A 54 7.28 -1.68 1.71
CA ALA A 54 8.12 -1.07 0.70
C ALA A 54 8.23 -1.98 -0.54
N PRO A 55 7.11 -2.17 -1.29
CA PRO A 55 7.12 -2.91 -2.54
C PRO A 55 7.97 -2.20 -3.60
N ASN A 56 8.59 -2.99 -4.48
CA ASN A 56 9.12 -2.46 -5.74
C ASN A 56 7.98 -2.17 -6.73
N GLU A 57 8.31 -1.62 -7.91
CA GLU A 57 7.31 -1.22 -8.91
C GLU A 57 6.43 -2.40 -9.37
N GLU A 58 7.03 -3.55 -9.68
CA GLU A 58 6.29 -4.76 -10.10
C GLU A 58 5.35 -5.29 -9.00
N GLN A 59 5.82 -5.27 -7.74
CA GLN A 59 5.04 -5.68 -6.58
C GLN A 59 3.86 -4.74 -6.34
N LEU A 60 4.08 -3.43 -6.47
CA LEU A 60 3.05 -2.42 -6.31
C LEU A 60 1.96 -2.59 -7.38
N ASP A 61 2.36 -2.79 -8.63
CA ASP A 61 1.43 -3.04 -9.74
C ASP A 61 0.62 -4.32 -9.53
N ALA A 62 1.24 -5.40 -9.03
CA ALA A 62 0.53 -6.64 -8.71
C ALA A 62 -0.50 -6.45 -7.59
N ILE A 63 -0.18 -5.68 -6.54
CA ILE A 63 -1.12 -5.36 -5.47
C ILE A 63 -2.28 -4.52 -6.00
N LEU A 64 -1.99 -3.50 -6.82
CA LEU A 64 -3.02 -2.67 -7.45
C LEU A 64 -3.93 -3.49 -8.37
N ALA A 65 -3.37 -4.41 -9.15
CA ALA A 65 -4.15 -5.33 -9.97
C ALA A 65 -5.08 -6.18 -9.11
N ALA A 66 -4.58 -6.79 -8.02
CA ALA A 66 -5.38 -7.60 -7.11
C ALA A 66 -6.52 -6.81 -6.41
N LEU A 67 -6.29 -5.53 -6.10
CA LEU A 67 -7.32 -4.62 -5.57
C LEU A 67 -8.40 -4.33 -6.62
N ASN A 68 -7.99 -3.99 -7.84
CA ASN A 68 -8.93 -3.73 -8.95
C ASN A 68 -9.73 -4.99 -9.35
N GLU A 69 -9.11 -6.17 -9.28
CA GLU A 69 -9.76 -7.47 -9.48
C GLU A 69 -10.65 -7.90 -8.30
N ARG A 70 -10.68 -7.12 -7.21
CA ARG A 70 -11.40 -7.41 -5.94
C ARG A 70 -10.98 -8.72 -5.28
N ARG A 71 -9.79 -9.22 -5.59
CA ARG A 71 -9.20 -10.41 -4.98
C ARG A 71 -8.55 -10.09 -3.63
N LEU A 72 -8.15 -8.83 -3.45
CA LEU A 72 -7.60 -8.30 -2.22
C LEU A 72 -8.56 -7.23 -1.64
N PRO A 73 -9.07 -7.38 -0.42
CA PRO A 73 -9.89 -6.35 0.21
C PRO A 73 -9.03 -5.16 0.62
N PHE A 74 -9.40 -3.95 0.20
CA PHE A 74 -8.66 -2.71 0.49
C PHE A 74 -8.33 -2.54 1.98
N LYS A 75 -9.32 -2.70 2.87
CA LYS A 75 -9.12 -2.56 4.33
C LYS A 75 -8.18 -3.60 4.95
N ARG A 76 -7.96 -4.75 4.28
CA ARG A 76 -7.01 -5.78 4.77
C ARG A 76 -5.55 -5.45 4.46
N LEU A 77 -5.27 -4.43 3.64
CA LEU A 77 -3.90 -4.04 3.33
C LEU A 77 -3.10 -3.68 4.59
N GLN A 78 -3.74 -3.06 5.58
CA GLN A 78 -3.09 -2.71 6.85
C GLN A 78 -2.59 -3.94 7.64
N ASP A 79 -3.25 -5.09 7.50
CA ASP A 79 -2.89 -6.31 8.23
C ASP A 79 -1.55 -6.90 7.76
N TYR A 80 -1.07 -6.52 6.56
CA TYR A 80 0.16 -7.03 5.99
C TYR A 80 1.37 -6.11 6.22
N GLY A 81 1.19 -4.88 6.68
CA GLY A 81 2.31 -3.96 6.93
C GLY A 81 2.91 -4.14 8.32
N SER A 82 4.23 -3.95 8.46
CA SER A 82 4.88 -3.87 9.77
C SER A 82 6.00 -2.83 9.80
N ALA A 83 6.02 -2.02 10.86
CA ALA A 83 7.12 -1.09 11.11
C ALA A 83 8.34 -1.77 11.77
N ALA A 84 8.20 -3.03 12.20
CA ALA A 84 9.28 -3.80 12.83
C ALA A 84 10.27 -4.43 11.83
N GLY A 85 10.08 -4.20 10.51
CA GLY A 85 10.86 -4.83 9.45
C GLY A 85 10.39 -6.25 9.09
N GLY A 86 11.23 -6.96 8.34
CA GLY A 86 10.95 -8.30 7.83
C GLY A 86 10.26 -8.31 6.47
N THR A 87 9.52 -9.39 6.20
CA THR A 87 8.74 -9.54 4.98
C THR A 87 7.31 -9.94 5.32
N SER A 88 6.39 -9.55 4.46
CA SER A 88 4.98 -9.91 4.54
C SER A 88 4.51 -10.55 3.26
N THR A 89 3.58 -11.50 3.39
CA THR A 89 2.99 -12.20 2.26
C THR A 89 1.61 -11.63 2.00
N ILE A 90 1.43 -11.02 0.83
CA ILE A 90 0.16 -10.45 0.37
C ILE A 90 -0.45 -11.39 -0.67
N PRO A 91 -1.70 -11.84 -0.48
CA PRO A 91 -2.39 -12.64 -1.49
C PRO A 91 -2.83 -11.74 -2.65
N VAL A 92 -2.18 -11.89 -3.80
CA VAL A 92 -2.48 -11.17 -5.06
C VAL A 92 -3.09 -12.08 -6.12
#